data_AF-A0A662HVW5-F1
#
_entry.id   AF-A0A662HVW5-F1
#
_cell.length_a   1.000
_cell.length_b   1.000
_cell.length_c   1.000
_cell.angle_alpha   90.00
_cell.angle_beta   90.00
_cell.angle_gamma   90.00
#
_symmetry.space_group_name_H-M   'P 1'
#
loop_
_entity.id
_entity.type
_entity.pdbx_description
1 polymer ?
#
loop_
_entity_poly.entity_id
_entity_poly.type
_entity_poly.pdbx_seq_one_letter_code
_entity_poly.pdbx_strand_id
1 'polypeptide(L)'
;MLWKFIAVAAIIVAIIIGVGVIFYMKPYISSTTNTPLVPTIRTNVSNISGYVIVFCAGSLYIPLQELKEVFEEKFPGVEVVIEPSGSVMAVRKVVELNRRCDVIALADYRLIPKYMMPNYAKWYVAFATNEIVLCYTNKSKYADKINADNWYEILLRPDVRYGFSNPNDDPCGYRALTVLGLASLLYGENILDKLVLSRTNIKAKEVDGELHIYVPSELEVYSENPVIRSKSVDLIALLEAGALDYAFEYRSVAV
;
A
#
# COMPACT_ATOMS: atom_id res chain seq x y z
N MET A 1 -16.55 43.27 20.54
CA MET A 1 -16.65 42.11 21.47
C MET A 1 -15.82 40.91 21.01
N LEU A 2 -15.74 40.62 19.71
CA LEU A 2 -15.03 39.46 19.13
C LEU A 2 -13.50 39.44 19.37
N TRP A 3 -12.81 40.60 19.34
CA TRP A 3 -11.36 40.68 19.56
C TRP A 3 -10.92 40.26 20.97
N LYS A 4 -11.76 40.48 21.99
CA LYS A 4 -11.46 40.08 23.37
C LYS A 4 -11.47 38.56 23.55
N PHE A 5 -12.26 37.82 22.75
CA PHE A 5 -12.29 36.36 22.78
C PHE A 5 -11.08 35.72 22.08
N ILE A 6 -10.61 36.33 20.98
CA ILE A 6 -9.42 35.86 20.25
C ILE A 6 -8.15 36.04 21.11
N ALA A 7 -8.04 37.16 21.82
CA ALA A 7 -6.92 37.42 22.73
C ALA A 7 -6.87 36.44 23.92
N VAL A 8 -8.03 36.07 24.49
CA VAL A 8 -8.09 35.10 25.61
C VAL A 8 -7.78 33.67 25.13
N ALA A 9 -8.24 33.28 23.94
CA ALA A 9 -7.92 31.97 23.36
C ALA A 9 -6.42 31.82 23.05
N ALA A 10 -5.76 32.87 22.52
CA ALA A 10 -4.32 32.86 22.24
C ALA A 10 -3.47 32.75 23.52
N ILE A 11 -3.89 33.39 24.61
CA ILE A 11 -3.19 33.32 25.91
C ILE A 11 -3.32 31.92 26.52
N ILE A 12 -4.47 31.27 26.40
CA ILE A 12 -4.67 29.90 26.91
C ILE A 12 -3.83 28.89 26.12
N VAL A 13 -3.72 29.01 24.81
CA VAL A 13 -2.87 28.14 23.98
C VAL A 13 -1.38 28.34 24.29
N ALA A 14 -0.94 29.58 24.52
CA ALA A 14 0.45 29.87 24.90
C ALA A 14 0.80 29.32 26.31
N ILE A 15 -0.14 29.35 27.26
CA ILE A 15 0.06 28.78 28.60
C ILE A 15 0.11 27.25 28.56
N ILE A 16 -0.71 26.60 27.73
CA ILE A 16 -0.69 25.12 27.58
C ILE A 16 0.63 24.64 26.96
N ILE A 17 1.15 25.35 25.96
CA ILE A 17 2.46 25.05 25.36
C ILE A 17 3.59 25.34 26.37
N GLY A 18 3.51 26.44 27.12
CA GLY A 18 4.50 26.79 28.14
C GLY A 18 4.56 25.80 29.31
N VAL A 19 3.42 25.34 29.82
CA VAL A 19 3.36 24.37 30.93
C VAL A 19 3.76 22.96 30.46
N GLY A 20 3.44 22.59 29.21
CA GLY A 20 3.89 21.33 28.60
C GLY A 20 5.40 21.24 28.41
N VAL A 21 6.05 22.37 28.08
CA VAL A 21 7.52 22.46 27.94
C VAL A 21 8.22 22.48 29.30
N ILE A 22 7.63 23.11 30.33
CA ILE A 22 8.20 23.16 31.69
C ILE A 22 8.11 21.79 32.39
N PHE A 23 7.07 20.98 32.12
CA PHE A 23 6.98 19.62 32.66
C PHE A 23 7.98 18.63 32.02
N TYR A 24 8.50 18.94 30.82
CA TYR A 24 9.50 18.12 30.13
C TYR A 24 10.95 18.49 30.46
N MET A 25 11.19 19.55 31.25
CA MET A 25 12.53 19.97 31.68
C MET A 25 12.65 20.06 33.21
N LYS A 26 12.36 18.96 33.90
CA LYS A 26 12.82 18.80 35.29
C LYS A 26 14.18 18.08 35.28
N PRO A 27 15.27 18.69 35.76
CA PRO A 27 16.57 18.06 35.76
C PRO A 27 16.57 16.93 36.79
N TYR A 28 16.77 15.70 36.32
CA TYR A 28 17.07 14.56 37.18
C TYR A 28 18.49 14.74 37.73
N ILE A 29 18.59 15.04 39.03
CA ILE A 29 19.86 15.04 39.75
C ILE A 29 20.24 13.58 39.98
N SER A 30 21.16 13.06 39.16
CA SER A 30 21.76 11.74 39.34
C SER A 30 22.81 11.81 40.44
N SER A 31 22.56 11.06 41.52
CA SER A 31 23.58 10.65 42.49
C SER A 31 24.72 9.93 41.79
N THR A 32 25.96 10.26 42.15
CA THR A 32 27.19 9.59 41.71
C THR A 32 27.13 8.08 41.95
N THR A 33 26.96 7.32 40.87
CA THR A 33 27.29 5.90 40.82
C THR A 33 28.18 5.67 39.60
N ASN A 34 29.36 5.11 39.86
CA ASN A 34 30.34 4.72 38.84
C ASN A 34 29.67 3.78 37.82
N THR A 35 29.38 4.32 36.64
CA THR A 35 28.87 3.56 35.51
C THR A 35 30.07 3.02 34.72
N PRO A 36 30.15 1.72 34.40
CA PRO A 36 31.17 1.25 33.48
C PRO A 36 30.94 1.90 32.12
N LEU A 37 32.02 2.39 31.51
CA LEU A 37 32.01 3.02 30.19
C LEU A 37 31.28 2.11 29.20
N VAL A 38 30.08 2.50 28.78
CA VAL A 38 29.43 1.90 27.62
C VAL A 38 30.34 2.22 26.44
N PRO A 39 30.92 1.22 25.74
CA PRO A 39 31.72 1.51 24.58
C PRO A 39 30.80 2.18 23.57
N THR A 40 31.05 3.44 23.26
CA THR A 40 30.48 4.04 22.07
C THR A 40 31.11 3.29 20.90
N ILE A 41 30.40 2.28 20.39
CA ILE A 41 30.76 1.66 19.12
C ILE A 41 30.53 2.75 18.07
N ARG A 42 31.57 3.56 17.82
CA ARG A 42 31.70 4.27 16.57
C ARG A 42 31.98 3.19 15.54
N THR A 43 30.93 2.55 15.01
CA THR A 43 31.07 1.79 13.77
C THR A 43 31.55 2.82 12.74
N ASN A 44 32.80 2.68 12.29
CA ASN A 44 33.27 3.41 11.12
C ASN A 44 32.33 3.02 9.97
N VAL A 45 31.38 3.90 9.67
CA VAL A 45 30.36 3.70 8.64
C VAL A 45 30.99 3.40 7.27
N SER A 46 32.23 3.87 7.09
CA SER A 46 33.09 3.62 5.93
C SER A 46 33.48 2.16 5.69
N ASN A 47 33.26 1.25 6.63
CA ASN A 47 33.64 -0.17 6.51
C ASN A 47 32.45 -1.12 6.29
N ILE A 48 31.21 -0.59 6.16
CA ILE A 48 30.04 -1.43 5.91
C ILE A 48 29.96 -1.69 4.41
N SER A 49 29.99 -2.97 4.03
CA SER A 49 29.90 -3.39 2.64
C SER A 49 29.07 -4.66 2.46
N GLY A 50 28.43 -4.82 1.30
CA GLY A 50 27.65 -6.02 0.97
C GLY A 50 26.34 -5.69 0.28
N TYR A 51 25.41 -6.65 0.27
CA TYR A 51 24.09 -6.47 -0.35
C TYR A 51 23.01 -6.32 0.72
N VAL A 52 22.02 -5.48 0.46
CA VAL A 52 20.75 -5.42 1.20
C VAL A 52 19.64 -5.81 0.23
N ILE A 53 19.09 -7.01 0.40
CA ILE A 53 18.04 -7.55 -0.48
C ILE A 53 16.68 -7.14 0.06
N VAL A 54 15.90 -6.44 -0.77
CA VAL A 54 14.58 -5.92 -0.43
C VAL A 54 13.52 -6.57 -1.30
N PHE A 55 12.60 -7.33 -0.69
CA PHE A 55 11.37 -7.75 -1.37
C PHE A 55 10.27 -6.74 -1.08
N CYS A 56 9.65 -6.19 -2.11
CA CYS A 56 8.65 -5.14 -1.91
C CYS A 56 7.38 -5.32 -2.72
N ALA A 57 6.31 -4.68 -2.26
CA ALA A 57 5.12 -4.43 -3.07
C ALA A 57 5.49 -3.57 -4.29
N GLY A 58 4.88 -3.85 -5.45
CA GLY A 58 5.09 -3.07 -6.67
C GLY A 58 4.86 -1.56 -6.49
N SER A 59 3.82 -1.18 -5.73
CA SER A 59 3.49 0.22 -5.45
C SER A 59 4.52 0.97 -4.60
N LEU A 60 5.47 0.27 -3.97
CA LEU A 60 6.56 0.86 -3.20
C LEU A 60 7.85 0.98 -4.00
N TYR A 61 7.89 0.53 -5.26
CA TYR A 61 9.13 0.46 -6.02
C TYR A 61 9.79 1.83 -6.18
N ILE A 62 9.06 2.83 -6.68
CA ILE A 62 9.57 4.19 -6.87
C ILE A 62 10.11 4.81 -5.57
N PRO A 63 9.32 4.92 -4.46
CA PRO A 63 9.84 5.51 -3.23
C PRO A 63 11.00 4.71 -2.61
N LEU A 64 11.06 3.39 -2.83
CA LEU A 64 12.20 2.58 -2.37
C LEU A 64 13.44 2.77 -3.25
N GLN A 65 13.31 3.06 -4.54
CA GLN A 65 14.45 3.45 -5.39
C GLN A 65 15.05 4.77 -4.91
N GLU A 66 14.22 5.78 -4.62
CA GLU A 66 14.68 7.05 -4.04
C GLU A 66 15.37 6.84 -2.68
N LEU A 67 14.81 5.98 -1.82
CA LEU A 67 15.42 5.64 -0.54
C LEU A 67 16.74 4.87 -0.72
N LYS A 68 16.84 3.99 -1.72
CA LYS A 68 18.07 3.27 -2.08
C LYS A 68 19.17 4.27 -2.41
N GLU A 69 18.91 5.27 -3.26
CA GLU A 69 19.92 6.28 -3.64
C GLU A 69 20.48 7.00 -2.41
N VAL A 70 19.61 7.47 -1.51
CA VAL A 70 20.01 8.15 -0.27
C VAL A 70 20.77 7.20 0.67
N PHE A 71 20.38 5.94 0.72
CA PHE A 71 21.04 4.93 1.57
C PHE A 71 22.44 4.59 1.04
N GLU A 72 22.59 4.38 -0.26
CA GLU A 72 23.88 4.05 -0.90
C GLU A 72 24.87 5.22 -0.87
N GLU A 73 24.40 6.46 -0.98
CA GLU A 73 25.25 7.64 -0.77
C GLU A 73 25.84 7.67 0.64
N LYS A 74 25.02 7.30 1.65
CA LYS A 74 25.44 7.25 3.05
C LYS A 74 26.31 6.04 3.38
N PHE A 75 26.15 4.94 2.65
CA PHE A 75 26.88 3.69 2.84
C PHE A 75 27.46 3.18 1.50
N PRO A 76 28.54 3.79 0.98
CA PRO A 76 29.03 3.54 -0.39
C PRO A 76 29.50 2.10 -0.67
N GLY A 77 29.76 1.30 0.36
CA GLY A 77 30.12 -0.11 0.21
C GLY A 77 28.91 -1.05 0.09
N VAL A 78 27.69 -0.54 0.27
CA VAL A 78 26.46 -1.34 0.28
C VAL A 78 25.71 -1.17 -1.04
N GLU A 79 25.24 -2.28 -1.60
CA GLU A 79 24.32 -2.30 -2.73
C GLU A 79 22.94 -2.81 -2.29
N VAL A 80 21.92 -1.97 -2.45
CA VAL A 80 20.52 -2.31 -2.19
C VAL A 80 19.90 -2.93 -3.44
N VAL A 81 19.43 -4.16 -3.35
CA VAL A 81 18.79 -4.87 -4.46
C VAL A 81 17.29 -4.97 -4.19
N ILE A 82 16.49 -4.25 -4.97
CA ILE A 82 15.03 -4.18 -4.78
C ILE A 82 14.34 -5.10 -5.80
N GLU A 83 13.54 -6.03 -5.32
CA GLU A 83 12.75 -6.94 -6.14
C GLU A 83 11.24 -6.73 -5.92
N PRO A 84 10.56 -6.00 -6.82
CA PRO A 84 9.13 -5.74 -6.70
C PRO A 84 8.27 -6.95 -7.11
N SER A 85 7.17 -7.18 -6.39
CA SER A 85 6.09 -8.11 -6.76
C SER A 85 4.77 -7.70 -6.10
N GLY A 86 3.69 -8.45 -6.34
CA GLY A 86 2.53 -8.40 -5.43
C GLY A 86 2.95 -8.75 -4.00
N SER A 87 2.29 -8.18 -2.98
CA SER A 87 2.73 -8.40 -1.59
C SER A 87 2.54 -9.85 -1.12
N VAL A 88 1.50 -10.55 -1.60
CA VAL A 88 1.32 -11.97 -1.28
C VAL A 88 2.45 -12.77 -1.91
N MET A 89 2.84 -12.42 -3.14
CA MET A 89 4.01 -13.02 -3.79
C MET A 89 5.31 -12.74 -3.06
N ALA A 90 5.53 -11.52 -2.55
CA ALA A 90 6.70 -11.17 -1.76
C ALA A 90 6.79 -12.04 -0.49
N VAL A 91 5.68 -12.29 0.18
CA VAL A 91 5.60 -13.19 1.33
C VAL A 91 5.90 -14.64 0.93
N ARG A 92 5.30 -15.15 -0.15
CA ARG A 92 5.52 -16.53 -0.64
C ARG A 92 6.96 -16.81 -1.02
N LYS A 93 7.68 -15.82 -1.59
CA LYS A 93 9.13 -15.93 -1.85
C LYS A 93 9.88 -16.37 -0.58
N VAL A 94 9.51 -15.82 0.58
CA VAL A 94 10.15 -16.15 1.86
C VAL A 94 9.60 -17.46 2.42
N VAL A 95 8.28 -17.57 2.58
CA VAL A 95 7.68 -18.62 3.43
C VAL A 95 7.46 -19.95 2.71
N GLU A 96 7.36 -19.93 1.37
CA GLU A 96 7.15 -21.13 0.54
C GLU A 96 8.40 -21.48 -0.27
N LEU A 97 9.04 -20.48 -0.88
CA LEU A 97 10.21 -20.70 -1.76
C LEU A 97 11.55 -20.62 -1.01
N ASN A 98 11.53 -20.35 0.29
CA ASN A 98 12.71 -20.26 1.16
C ASN A 98 13.79 -19.27 0.64
N ARG A 99 13.37 -18.23 -0.10
CA ARG A 99 14.24 -17.15 -0.55
C ARG A 99 14.50 -16.20 0.61
N ARG A 100 15.71 -15.64 0.66
CA ARG A 100 16.14 -14.72 1.72
C ARG A 100 16.06 -13.27 1.23
N CYS A 101 15.57 -12.41 2.10
CA CYS A 101 15.65 -10.95 1.98
C CYS A 101 16.00 -10.36 3.36
N ASP A 102 16.63 -9.20 3.37
CA ASP A 102 16.96 -8.44 4.58
C ASP A 102 15.80 -7.54 5.01
N VAL A 103 15.04 -7.04 4.04
CA VAL A 103 13.85 -6.21 4.27
C VAL A 103 12.70 -6.72 3.42
N ILE A 104 11.51 -6.80 4.02
CA ILE A 104 10.26 -7.02 3.31
C ILE A 104 9.30 -5.85 3.55
N ALA A 105 8.82 -5.22 2.47
CA ALA A 105 7.94 -4.05 2.52
C ALA A 105 6.64 -4.32 1.75
N LEU A 106 5.52 -4.40 2.45
CA LEU A 106 4.24 -4.88 1.89
C LEU A 106 3.20 -3.77 1.85
N ALA A 107 2.30 -3.81 0.84
CA ALA A 107 1.18 -2.89 0.73
C ALA A 107 0.03 -3.22 1.71
N ASP A 108 0.05 -4.42 2.31
CA ASP A 108 -0.81 -4.79 3.43
C ASP A 108 0.03 -5.38 4.56
N TYR A 109 0.16 -4.61 5.64
CA TYR A 109 0.94 -5.02 6.82
C TYR A 109 0.38 -6.28 7.48
N ARG A 110 -0.92 -6.58 7.32
CA ARG A 110 -1.59 -7.73 7.96
C ARG A 110 -1.08 -9.07 7.44
N LEU A 111 -0.44 -9.08 6.27
CA LEU A 111 0.22 -10.27 5.73
C LEU A 111 1.41 -10.73 6.59
N ILE A 112 2.08 -9.81 7.28
CA ILE A 112 3.24 -10.11 8.13
C ILE A 112 2.83 -10.95 9.35
N PRO A 113 1.91 -10.51 10.24
CA PRO A 113 1.49 -11.32 11.37
C PRO A 113 0.77 -12.60 10.93
N LYS A 114 0.07 -12.59 9.79
CA LYS A 114 -0.70 -13.75 9.31
C LYS A 114 0.17 -14.88 8.78
N TYR A 115 1.23 -14.57 8.03
CA TYR A 115 2.00 -15.58 7.28
C TYR A 115 3.46 -15.69 7.68
N MET A 116 4.05 -14.63 8.22
CA MET A 116 5.48 -14.59 8.52
C MET A 116 5.77 -14.78 10.01
N MET A 117 4.89 -14.31 10.89
CA MET A 117 5.13 -14.43 12.34
C MET A 117 4.66 -15.79 12.90
N PRO A 118 5.36 -16.37 13.89
CA PRO A 118 6.63 -15.89 14.46
C PRO A 118 7.88 -16.42 13.73
N ASN A 119 7.72 -17.28 12.73
CA ASN A 119 8.79 -18.11 12.18
C ASN A 119 9.80 -17.34 11.32
N TYR A 120 9.33 -16.34 10.57
CA TYR A 120 10.11 -15.56 9.60
C TYR A 120 10.20 -14.07 9.98
N ALA A 121 9.34 -13.59 10.88
CA ALA A 121 9.38 -12.23 11.41
C ALA A 121 9.05 -12.21 12.91
N LYS A 122 9.70 -11.32 13.66
CA LYS A 122 9.44 -11.12 15.10
C LYS A 122 8.71 -9.81 15.41
N TRP A 123 8.74 -8.86 14.48
CA TRP A 123 8.13 -7.54 14.60
C TRP A 123 7.78 -7.01 13.21
N TYR A 124 6.92 -5.99 13.16
CA TYR A 124 6.65 -5.20 11.96
C TYR A 124 6.26 -3.77 12.35
N VAL A 125 6.33 -2.85 11.39
CA VAL A 125 5.92 -1.44 11.57
C VAL A 125 5.02 -1.06 10.39
N ALA A 126 3.86 -0.47 10.68
CA ALA A 126 3.04 0.20 9.69
C ALA A 126 3.55 1.65 9.53
N PHE A 127 3.98 2.03 8.32
CA PHE A 127 4.67 3.30 8.10
C PHE A 127 4.00 4.22 7.06
N ALA A 128 3.03 3.71 6.29
CA ALA A 128 2.34 4.47 5.26
C ALA A 128 0.90 3.97 5.05
N THR A 129 0.05 4.81 4.47
CA THR A 129 -1.33 4.51 4.07
C THR A 129 -1.53 4.86 2.59
N ASN A 130 -2.66 4.45 2.02
CA ASN A 130 -3.00 4.74 0.63
C ASN A 130 -4.52 4.68 0.41
N GLU A 131 -4.97 5.08 -0.78
CA GLU A 131 -6.36 5.01 -1.21
C GLU A 131 -6.44 4.35 -2.59
N ILE A 132 -7.47 3.52 -2.81
CA ILE A 132 -7.74 2.95 -4.14
C ILE A 132 -8.49 3.99 -4.97
N VAL A 133 -8.02 4.20 -6.19
CA VAL A 133 -8.63 5.08 -7.18
C VAL A 133 -8.82 4.32 -8.49
N LEU A 134 -9.61 4.91 -9.39
CA LEU A 134 -9.75 4.45 -10.76
C LEU A 134 -8.88 5.33 -11.67
N CYS A 135 -7.76 4.79 -12.12
CA CYS A 135 -6.82 5.48 -13.01
C CYS A 135 -7.32 5.44 -14.45
N TYR A 136 -7.09 6.51 -15.20
CA TYR A 136 -7.35 6.63 -16.63
C TYR A 136 -6.46 7.71 -17.23
N THR A 137 -6.45 7.81 -18.56
CA THR A 137 -5.71 8.84 -19.31
C THR A 137 -6.65 9.66 -20.17
N ASN A 138 -6.15 10.72 -20.80
CA ASN A 138 -6.90 11.45 -21.82
C ASN A 138 -7.25 10.62 -23.08
N LYS A 139 -6.62 9.46 -23.27
CA LYS A 139 -6.93 8.51 -24.35
C LYS A 139 -8.05 7.54 -23.98
N SER A 140 -8.38 7.42 -22.70
CA SER A 140 -9.38 6.47 -22.21
C SER A 140 -10.77 6.84 -22.71
N LYS A 141 -11.54 5.83 -23.13
CA LYS A 141 -12.92 6.03 -23.58
C LYS A 141 -13.77 6.64 -22.48
N TYR A 142 -14.46 7.73 -22.82
CA TYR A 142 -15.35 8.48 -21.90
C TYR A 142 -14.64 9.17 -20.73
N ALA A 143 -13.33 9.43 -20.84
CA ALA A 143 -12.55 10.16 -19.83
C ALA A 143 -13.11 11.57 -19.50
N ASP A 144 -13.78 12.20 -20.46
CA ASP A 144 -14.44 13.50 -20.31
C ASP A 144 -15.80 13.43 -19.59
N LYS A 145 -16.36 12.23 -19.40
CA LYS A 145 -17.69 12.00 -18.84
C LYS A 145 -17.66 11.29 -17.49
N ILE A 146 -16.59 10.58 -17.19
CA ILE A 146 -16.45 9.83 -15.95
C ILE A 146 -16.31 10.76 -14.74
N ASN A 147 -16.95 10.41 -13.63
CA ASN A 147 -16.86 11.11 -12.35
C ASN A 147 -17.12 10.15 -11.18
N ALA A 148 -17.09 10.68 -9.95
CA ALA A 148 -17.26 9.92 -8.73
C ALA A 148 -18.63 9.21 -8.62
N ASP A 149 -19.65 9.68 -9.32
CA ASP A 149 -21.01 9.17 -9.23
C ASP A 149 -21.31 8.12 -10.32
N ASN A 150 -20.69 8.21 -11.50
CA ASN A 150 -21.04 7.38 -12.66
C ASN A 150 -19.94 6.40 -13.13
N TRP A 151 -18.80 6.33 -12.44
CA TRP A 151 -17.65 5.53 -12.89
C TRP A 151 -17.99 4.07 -13.19
N TYR A 152 -18.82 3.43 -12.36
CA TYR A 152 -19.21 2.04 -12.56
C TYR A 152 -20.10 1.88 -13.80
N GLU A 153 -20.91 2.87 -14.14
CA GLU A 153 -21.72 2.87 -15.37
C GLU A 153 -20.85 2.98 -16.61
N ILE A 154 -19.77 3.78 -16.55
CA ILE A 154 -18.78 3.86 -17.61
C ILE A 154 -18.08 2.50 -17.79
N LEU A 155 -17.65 1.86 -16.70
CA LEU A 155 -17.00 0.54 -16.76
C LEU A 155 -17.92 -0.56 -17.31
N LEU A 156 -19.24 -0.43 -17.17
CA LEU A 156 -20.21 -1.39 -17.68
C LEU A 156 -20.43 -1.31 -19.20
N ARG A 157 -19.95 -0.25 -19.85
CA ARG A 157 -20.09 -0.11 -21.31
C ARG A 157 -19.31 -1.21 -22.04
N PRO A 158 -19.88 -1.82 -23.09
CA PRO A 158 -19.28 -2.98 -23.75
C PRO A 158 -17.96 -2.66 -24.47
N ASP A 159 -17.75 -1.40 -24.85
CA ASP A 159 -16.55 -0.93 -25.52
C ASP A 159 -15.45 -0.45 -24.56
N VAL A 160 -15.71 -0.36 -23.25
CA VAL A 160 -14.73 0.07 -22.24
C VAL A 160 -13.92 -1.11 -21.73
N ARG A 161 -12.59 -0.97 -21.67
CA ARG A 161 -11.68 -1.95 -21.09
C ARG A 161 -11.19 -1.54 -19.72
N TYR A 162 -11.29 -2.43 -18.74
CA TYR A 162 -10.83 -2.16 -17.38
C TYR A 162 -10.10 -3.33 -16.74
N GLY A 163 -9.25 -3.04 -15.75
CA GLY A 163 -8.42 -4.03 -15.11
C GLY A 163 -8.11 -3.79 -13.64
N PHE A 164 -7.68 -4.86 -12.98
CA PHE A 164 -7.18 -4.86 -11.60
C PHE A 164 -6.19 -6.02 -11.45
N SER A 165 -5.31 -5.98 -10.45
CA SER A 165 -4.31 -7.03 -10.27
C SER A 165 -4.88 -8.32 -9.68
N ASN A 166 -4.15 -9.41 -9.83
CA ASN A 166 -4.57 -10.72 -9.35
C ASN A 166 -4.74 -10.70 -7.82
N PRO A 167 -5.95 -10.95 -7.29
CA PRO A 167 -6.20 -10.94 -5.86
C PRO A 167 -5.40 -12.00 -5.07
N ASN A 168 -4.93 -13.06 -5.73
CA ASN A 168 -4.09 -14.08 -5.10
C ASN A 168 -2.63 -13.64 -4.91
N ASP A 169 -2.19 -12.62 -5.64
CA ASP A 169 -0.79 -12.20 -5.71
C ASP A 169 -0.57 -10.84 -5.04
N ASP A 170 -1.53 -9.92 -5.17
CA ASP A 170 -1.34 -8.51 -4.93
C ASP A 170 -2.50 -7.86 -4.13
N PRO A 171 -2.20 -7.11 -3.05
CA PRO A 171 -3.20 -6.39 -2.29
C PRO A 171 -4.07 -5.43 -3.07
N CYS A 172 -3.55 -4.81 -4.13
CA CYS A 172 -4.39 -3.93 -4.94
C CYS A 172 -5.54 -4.72 -5.59
N GLY A 173 -5.32 -5.98 -5.95
CA GLY A 173 -6.29 -6.87 -6.56
C GLY A 173 -7.45 -7.21 -5.64
N TYR A 174 -7.18 -7.74 -4.44
CA TYR A 174 -8.26 -8.03 -3.49
C TYR A 174 -8.91 -6.75 -2.93
N ARG A 175 -8.19 -5.62 -2.92
CA ARG A 175 -8.78 -4.31 -2.57
C ARG A 175 -9.70 -3.79 -3.66
N ALA A 176 -9.39 -4.00 -4.94
CA ALA A 176 -10.29 -3.66 -6.04
C ALA A 176 -11.61 -4.44 -5.93
N LEU A 177 -11.56 -5.75 -5.64
CA LEU A 177 -12.76 -6.53 -5.38
C LEU A 177 -13.53 -6.03 -4.16
N THR A 178 -12.82 -5.63 -3.10
CA THR A 178 -13.42 -5.05 -1.89
C THR A 178 -14.12 -3.73 -2.21
N VAL A 179 -13.49 -2.83 -2.98
CA VAL A 179 -14.09 -1.56 -3.42
C VAL A 179 -15.34 -1.80 -4.27
N LEU A 180 -15.31 -2.76 -5.20
CA LEU A 180 -16.46 -3.12 -6.02
C LEU A 180 -17.61 -3.72 -5.19
N GLY A 181 -17.28 -4.56 -4.19
CA GLY A 181 -18.25 -5.08 -3.23
C GLY A 181 -18.90 -3.97 -2.40
N LEU A 182 -18.07 -3.07 -1.83
CA LEU A 182 -18.55 -1.92 -1.06
C LEU A 182 -19.36 -0.95 -1.93
N ALA A 183 -18.95 -0.71 -3.18
CA ALA A 183 -19.71 0.10 -4.13
C ALA A 183 -21.09 -0.52 -4.41
N SER A 184 -21.17 -1.84 -4.52
CA SER A 184 -22.46 -2.54 -4.70
C SER A 184 -23.42 -2.24 -3.54
N LEU A 185 -22.90 -2.28 -2.31
CA LEU A 185 -23.67 -1.96 -1.10
C LEU A 185 -24.03 -0.47 -1.03
N LEU A 186 -23.08 0.41 -1.35
CA LEU A 186 -23.25 1.87 -1.26
C LEU A 186 -24.30 2.38 -2.25
N TYR A 187 -24.25 1.91 -3.50
CA TYR A 187 -25.12 2.37 -4.58
C TYR A 187 -26.40 1.55 -4.71
N GLY A 188 -26.55 0.44 -3.97
CA GLY A 188 -27.71 -0.45 -4.06
C GLY A 188 -27.79 -1.18 -5.41
N GLU A 189 -26.64 -1.43 -6.03
CA GLU A 189 -26.50 -1.97 -7.39
C GLU A 189 -25.61 -3.22 -7.38
N ASN A 190 -25.85 -4.16 -8.30
CA ASN A 190 -25.04 -5.38 -8.41
C ASN A 190 -23.69 -5.14 -9.14
N ILE A 191 -22.93 -4.11 -8.76
CA ILE A 191 -21.71 -3.66 -9.46
C ILE A 191 -20.64 -4.76 -9.49
N LEU A 192 -20.36 -5.41 -8.35
CA LEU A 192 -19.39 -6.50 -8.25
C LEU A 192 -19.76 -7.67 -9.16
N ASP A 193 -21.04 -8.02 -9.23
CA ASP A 193 -21.53 -9.08 -10.10
C ASP A 193 -21.37 -8.73 -11.59
N LYS A 194 -21.87 -7.55 -11.98
CA LYS A 194 -21.86 -7.08 -13.38
C LYS A 194 -20.43 -6.86 -13.93
N LEU A 195 -19.49 -6.43 -13.07
CA LEU A 195 -18.10 -6.15 -13.47
C LEU A 195 -17.13 -7.30 -13.23
N VAL A 196 -17.43 -8.26 -12.35
CA VAL A 196 -16.48 -9.33 -11.97
C VAL A 196 -17.11 -10.72 -11.93
N LEU A 197 -18.13 -10.96 -11.09
CA LEU A 197 -18.57 -12.34 -10.81
C LEU A 197 -19.18 -13.02 -12.04
N SER A 198 -19.94 -12.29 -12.85
CA SER A 198 -20.51 -12.78 -14.11
C SER A 198 -19.47 -13.05 -15.21
N ARG A 199 -18.21 -12.64 -14.99
CA ARG A 199 -17.13 -12.64 -15.98
C ARG A 199 -15.93 -13.50 -15.57
N THR A 200 -15.98 -14.08 -14.37
CA THR A 200 -14.88 -14.84 -13.77
C THR A 200 -15.41 -16.04 -12.99
N ASN A 201 -14.52 -16.87 -12.47
CA ASN A 201 -14.88 -17.91 -11.50
C ASN A 201 -14.85 -17.44 -10.03
N ILE A 202 -14.70 -16.14 -9.77
CA ILE A 202 -14.81 -15.56 -8.42
C ILE A 202 -16.26 -15.66 -7.96
N LYS A 203 -16.47 -16.00 -6.69
CA LYS A 203 -17.80 -16.09 -6.07
C LYS A 203 -17.91 -15.10 -4.93
N ALA A 204 -19.12 -14.62 -4.66
CA ALA A 204 -19.40 -13.85 -3.46
C ALA A 204 -20.65 -14.39 -2.76
N LYS A 205 -20.67 -14.30 -1.43
CA LYS A 205 -21.82 -14.69 -0.62
C LYS A 205 -21.90 -13.81 0.62
N GLU A 206 -23.10 -13.46 1.02
CA GLU A 206 -23.33 -12.86 2.33
C GLU A 206 -23.33 -13.94 3.42
N VAL A 207 -22.54 -13.72 4.46
CA VAL A 207 -22.41 -14.61 5.63
C VAL A 207 -22.40 -13.72 6.87
N ASP A 208 -23.36 -13.91 7.76
CA ASP A 208 -23.48 -13.18 9.03
C ASP A 208 -23.43 -11.63 8.88
N GLY A 209 -24.02 -11.10 7.81
CA GLY A 209 -24.04 -9.67 7.50
C GLY A 209 -22.74 -9.12 6.88
N GLU A 210 -21.79 -10.00 6.55
CA GLU A 210 -20.56 -9.65 5.84
C GLU A 210 -20.60 -10.18 4.40
N LEU A 211 -20.08 -9.38 3.45
CA LEU A 211 -19.86 -9.83 2.08
C LEU A 211 -18.53 -10.59 1.99
N HIS A 212 -18.61 -11.91 1.83
CA HIS A 212 -17.44 -12.78 1.64
C HIS A 212 -17.19 -12.97 0.15
N ILE A 213 -15.98 -12.63 -0.32
CA ILE A 213 -15.55 -12.80 -1.71
C ILE A 213 -14.51 -13.93 -1.76
N TYR A 214 -14.82 -15.00 -2.51
CA TYR A 214 -14.01 -16.19 -2.67
C TYR A 214 -13.29 -16.15 -4.01
N VAL A 215 -11.97 -16.01 -3.94
CA VAL A 215 -11.08 -16.05 -5.11
C VAL A 215 -10.49 -17.46 -5.21
N PRO A 216 -10.73 -18.21 -6.29
CA PRO A 216 -10.11 -19.52 -6.49
C PRO A 216 -8.60 -19.36 -6.73
N SER A 217 -7.82 -20.38 -6.40
CA SER A 217 -6.36 -20.38 -6.62
C SER A 217 -6.02 -20.20 -8.11
N GLU A 218 -6.74 -20.92 -8.97
CA GLU A 218 -6.71 -20.77 -10.41
C GLU A 218 -7.84 -19.82 -10.83
N LEU A 219 -7.47 -18.55 -11.03
CA LEU A 219 -8.41 -17.51 -11.45
C LEU A 219 -8.64 -17.59 -12.96
N GLU A 220 -9.89 -17.75 -13.34
CA GLU A 220 -10.32 -17.80 -14.74
C GLU A 220 -11.16 -16.57 -15.07
N VAL A 221 -10.94 -16.01 -16.27
CA VAL A 221 -11.71 -14.90 -16.82
C VAL A 221 -12.35 -15.37 -18.13
N TYR A 222 -13.67 -15.23 -18.23
CA TYR A 222 -14.49 -15.76 -19.33
C TYR A 222 -14.87 -14.70 -20.37
N SER A 223 -14.30 -13.51 -20.27
CA SER A 223 -14.54 -12.40 -21.19
C SER A 223 -13.29 -11.52 -21.37
N GLU A 224 -13.33 -10.55 -22.28
CA GLU A 224 -12.22 -9.61 -22.51
C GLU A 224 -11.95 -8.64 -21.35
N ASN A 225 -12.92 -8.51 -20.44
CA ASN A 225 -12.86 -7.77 -19.19
C ASN A 225 -13.21 -8.69 -18.01
N PRO A 226 -12.69 -8.44 -16.81
CA PRO A 226 -11.58 -7.51 -16.52
C PRO A 226 -10.24 -8.03 -17.08
N VAL A 227 -9.33 -7.12 -17.40
CA VAL A 227 -7.92 -7.44 -17.66
C VAL A 227 -7.20 -7.63 -16.33
N ILE A 228 -6.57 -8.80 -16.13
CA ILE A 228 -5.87 -9.14 -14.90
C ILE A 228 -4.37 -9.32 -15.15
N ARG A 229 -3.54 -8.79 -14.24
CA ARG A 229 -2.08 -8.94 -14.20
C ARG A 229 -1.63 -9.29 -12.78
N SER A 230 -0.45 -9.87 -12.60
CA SER A 230 -0.02 -10.32 -11.27
C SER A 230 0.12 -9.17 -10.26
N LYS A 231 0.60 -7.99 -10.67
CA LYS A 231 0.70 -6.78 -9.81
C LYS A 231 0.09 -5.57 -10.51
N SER A 232 -0.44 -4.63 -9.72
CA SER A 232 -1.25 -3.51 -10.24
C SER A 232 -0.47 -2.57 -11.16
N VAL A 233 0.79 -2.31 -10.83
CA VAL A 233 1.68 -1.47 -11.66
C VAL A 233 1.86 -1.98 -13.10
N ASP A 234 1.64 -3.28 -13.38
CA ASP A 234 1.71 -3.83 -14.74
C ASP A 234 0.52 -3.38 -15.61
N LEU A 235 -0.55 -2.87 -15.01
CA LEU A 235 -1.72 -2.34 -15.71
C LEU A 235 -1.49 -0.89 -16.16
N ILE A 236 -0.59 -0.15 -15.52
CA ILE A 236 -0.29 1.25 -15.86
C ILE A 236 0.29 1.35 -17.27
N ALA A 237 1.23 0.46 -17.63
CA ALA A 237 1.77 0.40 -18.99
C ALA A 237 0.67 0.14 -20.05
N LEU A 238 -0.40 -0.59 -19.69
CA LEU A 238 -1.54 -0.82 -20.59
C LEU A 238 -2.43 0.42 -20.73
N LEU A 239 -2.61 1.19 -19.64
CA LEU A 239 -3.31 2.48 -19.68
C LEU A 239 -2.57 3.49 -20.57
N GLU A 240 -1.26 3.65 -20.37
CA GLU A 240 -0.43 4.60 -21.13
C GLU A 240 -0.40 4.29 -22.63
N ALA A 241 -0.36 2.99 -22.96
CA ALA A 241 -0.43 2.48 -24.33
C ALA A 241 -1.83 2.59 -24.96
N GLY A 242 -2.88 2.89 -24.18
CA GLY A 242 -4.27 2.91 -24.65
C GLY A 242 -4.86 1.53 -24.92
N ALA A 243 -4.22 0.46 -24.42
CA ALA A 243 -4.74 -0.90 -24.49
C ALA A 243 -5.80 -1.19 -23.41
N LEU A 244 -5.84 -0.34 -22.39
CA LEU A 244 -6.78 -0.35 -21.27
C LEU A 244 -7.35 1.07 -21.10
N ASP A 245 -8.64 1.20 -20.77
CA ASP A 245 -9.25 2.51 -20.52
C ASP A 245 -9.15 2.88 -19.03
N TYR A 246 -9.37 1.92 -18.13
CA TYR A 246 -9.40 2.16 -16.68
C TYR A 246 -8.67 1.07 -15.88
N ALA A 247 -7.99 1.43 -14.81
CA ALA A 247 -7.40 0.45 -13.89
C ALA A 247 -7.60 0.84 -12.43
N PHE A 248 -7.93 -0.14 -11.59
CA PHE A 248 -7.89 0.05 -10.14
C PHE A 248 -6.45 0.03 -9.67
N GLU A 249 -6.04 1.10 -9.01
CA GLU A 249 -4.68 1.29 -8.52
C GLU A 249 -4.67 2.21 -7.29
N TYR A 250 -3.57 2.22 -6.56
CA TYR A 250 -3.32 3.20 -5.52
C TYR A 250 -3.13 4.63 -6.06
N ARG A 251 -3.67 5.63 -5.36
CA ARG A 251 -3.47 7.06 -5.71
C ARG A 251 -2.00 7.46 -5.79
N SER A 252 -1.14 6.88 -4.95
CA SER A 252 0.30 7.19 -5.00
C SER A 252 0.97 6.78 -6.30
N VAL A 253 0.38 5.86 -7.07
CA VAL A 253 0.90 5.42 -8.38
C VAL A 253 0.24 6.19 -9.53
N ALA A 254 -0.93 6.78 -9.30
CA ALA A 254 -1.77 7.46 -10.30
C ALA A 254 -1.27 8.85 -10.76
N VAL A 255 0.04 9.10 -10.72
CA VAL A 255 0.68 10.42 -10.96
C VAL A 255 0.62 10.88 -12.41
#